data_AF-A0A953W2J4-F1
#
_entry.id   AF-A0A953W2J4-F1
#
_cell.length_a   1.000
_cell.length_b   1.000
_cell.length_c   1.000
_cell.angle_alpha   90.00
_cell.angle_beta   90.00
_cell.angle_gamma   90.00
#
_symmetry.space_group_name_H-M   'P 1'
#
loop_
_entity.id
_entity.type
_entity.pdbx_description
1 polymer ?
#
loop_
_entity_poly.entity_id
_entity_poly.type
_entity_poly.pdbx_seq_one_letter_code
_entity_poly.pdbx_strand_id
1 'polypeptide(L)'
;LDLGSDLETFVTNGQAILLPADLLAPCGTITTREAAKFHRGFDIEATLANNNIIAGVDPSLPAYAAGLRNGMVLIRRDGGEIGNPDLEIGYVVRDGETERTFRYFPRGQGTFTTQRLELTPNLEGEPLAQCMRAIAG
;
A
#
# COMPACT_ATOMS: atom_id res chain seq x y z
N LEU A 1 3.76 30.43 -19.06
CA LEU A 1 4.17 29.11 -18.53
C LEU A 1 5.69 29.12 -18.53
N ASP A 2 6.31 29.20 -17.35
CA ASP A 2 7.76 29.11 -17.22
C ASP A 2 8.12 27.67 -16.87
N LEU A 3 8.55 26.91 -17.87
CA LEU A 3 8.88 25.50 -17.70
C LEU A 3 10.21 25.31 -16.96
N GLY A 4 11.08 26.34 -16.89
CA GLY A 4 12.40 26.23 -16.30
C GLY A 4 12.36 26.00 -14.79
N SER A 5 11.58 26.81 -14.07
CA SER A 5 11.40 26.68 -12.62
C SER A 5 10.70 25.38 -12.22
N ASP A 6 9.73 24.93 -13.03
CA ASP A 6 8.98 23.70 -12.76
C ASP A 6 9.87 22.47 -12.95
N LEU A 7 10.73 22.45 -13.97
CA LEU A 7 11.71 21.38 -14.18
C LEU A 7 12.73 21.31 -13.04
N GLU A 8 13.27 22.44 -12.60
CA GLU A 8 14.19 22.47 -11.46
C GLU A 8 13.52 21.93 -10.19
N THR A 9 12.28 22.36 -9.93
CA THR A 9 11.53 21.99 -8.72
C THR A 9 11.15 20.51 -8.69
N PHE A 10 10.53 20.00 -9.76
CA PHE A 10 9.94 18.67 -9.76
C PHE A 10 10.86 17.59 -10.35
N VAL A 11 11.69 17.94 -11.34
CA VAL A 11 12.60 16.98 -12.00
C VAL A 11 13.97 16.95 -11.33
N THR A 12 14.60 18.12 -11.16
CA THR A 12 15.96 18.18 -10.59
C THR A 12 15.94 17.97 -9.07
N ASN A 13 15.07 18.67 -8.36
CA ASN A 13 14.99 18.60 -6.89
C ASN A 13 14.04 17.49 -6.39
N GLY A 14 13.29 16.85 -7.28
CA GLY A 14 12.43 15.72 -6.97
C GLY A 14 11.31 16.05 -5.97
N GLN A 15 10.87 17.32 -5.89
CA GLN A 15 9.71 17.65 -5.05
C GLN A 15 8.46 16.91 -5.54
N ALA A 16 7.61 16.52 -4.60
CA ALA A 16 6.33 15.92 -4.92
C ALA A 16 5.41 16.96 -5.59
N ILE A 17 4.79 16.56 -6.70
CA ILE A 17 3.70 17.33 -7.31
C ILE A 17 2.45 17.07 -6.48
N LEU A 18 2.00 18.07 -5.74
CA LEU A 18 0.73 18.02 -5.02
C LEU A 18 -0.38 18.59 -5.90
N LEU A 19 -1.34 17.74 -6.23
CA LEU A 19 -2.54 18.14 -6.95
C LEU A 19 -3.38 19.07 -6.06
N PRO A 20 -3.94 20.17 -6.62
CA PRO A 20 -4.91 21.02 -5.92
C PRO A 20 -6.11 20.22 -5.42
N ALA A 21 -6.64 20.58 -4.25
CA ALA A 21 -7.72 19.84 -3.60
C ALA A 21 -9.01 19.79 -4.44
N ASP A 22 -9.25 20.81 -5.26
CA ASP A 22 -10.44 21.00 -6.10
C ASP A 22 -10.22 20.64 -7.58
N LEU A 23 -9.05 20.08 -7.93
CA LEU A 23 -8.70 19.76 -9.33
C LEU A 23 -9.75 18.87 -10.02
N LEU A 24 -10.40 17.98 -9.27
CA LEU A 24 -11.44 17.06 -9.76
C LEU A 24 -12.84 17.43 -9.24
N ALA A 25 -13.07 18.65 -8.81
CA ALA A 25 -14.41 19.09 -8.43
C ALA A 25 -15.38 19.02 -9.65
N PRO A 26 -16.66 18.63 -9.45
CA PRO A 26 -17.34 18.34 -8.18
C PRO A 26 -17.24 16.88 -7.72
N CYS A 27 -16.44 16.03 -8.37
CA CYS A 27 -16.37 14.59 -8.07
C CYS A 27 -15.99 14.27 -6.63
N GLY A 28 -15.20 15.14 -6.02
CA GLY A 28 -14.62 14.90 -4.71
C GLY A 28 -13.54 15.92 -4.40
N THR A 29 -12.85 15.66 -3.30
CA THR A 29 -11.70 16.46 -2.85
C THR A 29 -10.44 15.60 -2.87
N ILE A 30 -9.36 16.12 -3.43
CA ILE A 30 -8.06 15.47 -3.32
C ILE A 30 -7.46 15.77 -1.95
N THR A 31 -7.23 14.72 -1.16
CA THR A 31 -6.61 14.81 0.16
C THR A 31 -5.19 14.25 0.11
N THR A 32 -4.30 14.87 0.89
CA THR A 32 -2.91 14.42 1.06
C THR A 32 -2.80 13.71 2.40
N ARG A 33 -2.20 12.52 2.43
CA ARG A 33 -1.99 11.75 3.66
C ARG A 33 -0.65 11.04 3.68
N GLU A 34 -0.20 10.73 4.89
CA GLU A 34 0.88 9.77 5.09
C GLU A 34 0.32 8.34 5.03
N ALA A 35 0.94 7.49 4.21
CA ALA A 35 0.64 6.08 4.10
C ALA A 35 1.84 5.25 4.57
N ALA A 36 1.56 4.15 5.30
CA ALA A 36 2.60 3.18 5.63
C ALA A 36 3.10 2.48 4.36
N LYS A 37 4.39 2.13 4.31
CA LYS A 37 4.88 1.28 3.22
C LYS A 37 4.37 -0.15 3.39
N PHE A 38 3.96 -0.81 2.32
CA PHE A 38 3.66 -2.24 2.39
C PHE A 38 4.95 -3.05 2.50
N HIS A 39 5.04 -3.91 3.50
CA HIS A 39 6.10 -4.90 3.61
C HIS A 39 5.56 -6.17 4.29
N ARG A 40 5.81 -7.34 3.69
CA ARG A 40 5.34 -8.62 4.24
C ARG A 40 6.03 -9.00 5.55
N GLY A 41 7.14 -8.37 5.88
CA GLY A 41 7.94 -8.68 7.07
C GLY A 41 8.91 -9.84 6.88
N PHE A 42 8.96 -10.44 5.69
CA PHE A 42 9.92 -11.46 5.28
C PHE A 42 10.17 -11.37 3.77
N ASP A 43 11.21 -12.04 3.29
CA ASP A 43 11.60 -12.06 1.88
C ASP A 43 10.79 -13.11 1.11
N ILE A 44 9.82 -12.65 0.32
CA ILE A 44 8.97 -13.54 -0.47
C ILE A 44 9.72 -14.19 -1.62
N GLU A 45 10.69 -13.50 -2.23
CA GLU A 45 11.44 -14.05 -3.36
C GLU A 45 12.36 -15.17 -2.88
N ALA A 46 13.09 -14.95 -1.78
CA ALA A 46 13.91 -15.97 -1.15
C ALA A 46 13.07 -17.16 -0.64
N THR A 47 11.88 -16.89 -0.09
CA THR A 47 10.96 -17.94 0.37
C THR A 47 10.49 -18.83 -0.78
N LEU A 48 10.09 -18.24 -1.91
CA LEU A 48 9.65 -19.00 -3.08
C LEU A 48 10.81 -19.78 -3.71
N ALA A 49 12.00 -19.19 -3.78
CA ALA A 49 13.21 -19.86 -4.25
C ALA A 49 13.64 -21.03 -3.33
N ASN A 50 13.25 -21.00 -2.06
CA ASN A 50 13.58 -22.00 -1.06
C ASN A 50 12.41 -22.97 -0.76
N ASN A 51 11.70 -23.42 -1.80
CA ASN A 51 10.59 -24.38 -1.67
C ASN A 51 9.51 -23.95 -0.65
N ASN A 52 9.16 -22.67 -0.63
CA ASN A 52 8.22 -22.06 0.32
C ASN A 52 8.67 -22.10 1.79
N ILE A 53 9.93 -22.36 2.08
CA ILE A 53 10.47 -22.22 3.44
C ILE A 53 10.71 -20.73 3.69
N ILE A 54 9.99 -20.16 4.66
CA ILE A 54 10.06 -18.76 5.05
C ILE A 54 11.52 -18.38 5.32
N ALA A 55 11.96 -17.32 4.65
CA ALA A 55 13.30 -16.77 4.73
C ALA A 55 13.26 -15.24 4.89
N GLY A 56 14.31 -14.69 5.48
CA GLY A 56 14.49 -13.23 5.60
C GLY A 56 13.46 -12.53 6.49
N VAL A 57 12.89 -13.21 7.50
CA VAL A 57 12.02 -12.54 8.49
C VAL A 57 12.80 -11.44 9.20
N ASP A 58 12.30 -10.21 9.11
CA ASP A 58 12.87 -9.04 9.77
C ASP A 58 12.33 -8.93 11.21
N PRO A 59 13.20 -9.01 12.23
CA PRO A 59 12.79 -8.93 13.63
C PRO A 59 12.15 -7.59 14.04
N SER A 60 12.37 -6.53 13.27
CA SER A 60 11.81 -5.20 13.52
C SER A 60 10.41 -5.02 12.96
N LEU A 61 9.89 -5.99 12.18
CA LEU A 61 8.63 -5.86 11.45
C LEU A 61 7.48 -6.67 12.05
N PRO A 62 6.22 -6.31 11.74
CA PRO A 62 5.03 -6.93 12.34
C PRO A 62 4.93 -8.46 12.20
N ALA A 63 5.46 -9.04 11.11
CA ALA A 63 5.46 -10.48 10.91
C ALA A 63 6.20 -11.24 12.03
N TYR A 64 7.35 -10.72 12.47
CA TYR A 64 8.10 -11.32 13.57
C TYR A 64 7.35 -11.15 14.91
N ALA A 65 6.77 -9.98 15.15
CA ALA A 65 5.95 -9.74 16.33
C ALA A 65 4.72 -10.67 16.40
N ALA A 66 4.13 -10.99 15.24
CA ALA A 66 3.01 -11.94 15.14
C ALA A 66 3.44 -13.41 15.36
N GLY A 67 4.74 -13.71 15.35
CA GLY A 67 5.27 -15.05 15.61
C GLY A 67 5.80 -15.79 14.38
N LEU A 68 5.82 -15.18 13.20
CA LEU A 68 6.42 -15.78 12.02
C LEU A 68 7.94 -15.90 12.21
N ARG A 69 8.54 -17.03 11.79
CA ARG A 69 9.99 -17.29 11.91
C ARG A 69 10.54 -17.92 10.64
N ASN A 70 11.83 -17.70 10.40
CA ASN A 70 12.56 -18.42 9.35
C ASN A 70 12.48 -19.93 9.58
N GLY A 71 12.40 -20.71 8.50
CA GLY A 71 12.30 -22.18 8.56
C GLY A 71 10.87 -22.72 8.61
N MET A 72 9.86 -21.91 8.92
CA MET A 72 8.47 -22.30 8.78
C MET A 72 8.12 -22.49 7.30
N VAL A 73 7.26 -23.45 6.95
CA VAL A 73 6.85 -23.69 5.56
C VAL A 73 5.58 -22.90 5.26
N LEU A 74 5.64 -21.97 4.31
CA LEU A 74 4.48 -21.25 3.81
C LEU A 74 3.55 -22.20 3.05
N ILE A 75 2.36 -22.42 3.58
CA ILE A 75 1.35 -23.27 2.94
C ILE A 75 0.50 -22.45 1.99
N ARG A 76 -0.02 -21.32 2.46
CA ARG A 76 -0.87 -20.42 1.67
C ARG A 76 -1.06 -19.06 2.35
N ARG A 77 -1.53 -18.08 1.57
CA ARG A 77 -2.13 -16.85 2.10
C ARG A 77 -3.61 -17.11 2.44
N ASP A 78 -4.06 -16.62 3.58
CA ASP A 78 -5.41 -16.78 4.14
C ASP A 78 -6.26 -15.50 4.10
N GLY A 79 -5.67 -14.39 3.68
CA GLY A 79 -6.36 -13.11 3.59
C GLY A 79 -5.41 -11.94 3.31
N GLY A 80 -6.01 -10.77 3.20
CA GLY A 80 -5.33 -9.52 2.89
C GLY A 80 -5.13 -9.28 1.40
N GLU A 81 -4.70 -8.06 1.09
CA GLU A 81 -4.45 -7.57 -0.26
C GLU A 81 -2.97 -7.21 -0.40
N ILE A 82 -2.33 -7.72 -1.46
CA ILE A 82 -0.91 -7.45 -1.69
C ILE A 82 -0.73 -5.97 -2.06
N GLY A 83 0.18 -5.29 -1.36
CA GLY A 83 0.40 -3.87 -1.55
C GLY A 83 -0.47 -2.98 -0.66
N ASN A 84 -1.42 -3.55 0.10
CA ASN A 84 -2.28 -2.80 0.99
C ASN A 84 -1.82 -2.94 2.46
N PRO A 85 -1.17 -1.91 3.05
CA PRO A 85 -0.67 -1.93 4.43
C PRO A 85 -1.77 -1.66 5.48
N ASP A 86 -2.97 -1.29 5.02
CA ASP A 86 -4.12 -0.92 5.86
C ASP A 86 -5.08 -2.11 6.08
N LEU A 87 -4.80 -3.27 5.48
CA LEU A 87 -5.52 -4.52 5.70
C LEU A 87 -4.61 -5.59 6.31
N GLU A 88 -5.14 -6.40 7.23
CA GLU A 88 -4.38 -7.54 7.75
C GLU A 88 -4.09 -8.55 6.65
N ILE A 89 -2.84 -8.98 6.59
CA ILE A 89 -2.43 -10.15 5.81
C ILE A 89 -2.47 -11.38 6.69
N GLY A 90 -2.98 -12.49 6.15
CA GLY A 90 -3.02 -13.78 6.82
C GLY A 90 -2.13 -14.80 6.12
N TYR A 91 -1.29 -15.50 6.85
CA TYR A 91 -0.47 -16.60 6.32
C TYR A 91 -0.69 -17.86 7.14
N VAL A 92 -1.02 -18.96 6.45
CA VAL A 92 -0.97 -20.30 7.03
C VAL A 92 0.42 -20.87 6.76
N VAL A 93 1.09 -21.26 7.82
CA VAL A 93 2.40 -21.88 7.76
C VAL A 93 2.43 -23.17 8.56
N ARG A 94 3.35 -24.05 8.22
CA ARG A 94 3.68 -25.24 8.99
C ARG A 94 4.97 -25.01 9.77
N ASP A 95 4.90 -25.24 11.06
CA ASP A 95 6.00 -25.16 12.02
C ASP A 95 6.19 -26.56 12.64
N GLY A 96 7.17 -27.29 12.11
CA GLY A 96 7.32 -28.73 12.37
C GLY A 96 6.10 -29.51 11.90
N GLU A 97 5.38 -30.16 12.82
CA GLU A 97 4.16 -30.92 12.53
C GLU A 97 2.87 -30.10 12.67
N THR A 98 2.95 -28.85 13.14
CA THR A 98 1.78 -28.03 13.45
C THR A 98 1.53 -26.98 12.36
N GLU A 99 0.29 -26.84 11.91
CA GLU A 99 -0.12 -25.69 11.09
C GLU A 99 -0.59 -24.54 11.98
N ARG A 100 -0.16 -23.33 11.65
CA ARG A 100 -0.48 -22.10 12.37
C ARG A 100 -0.86 -21.00 11.39
N THR A 101 -1.82 -20.18 11.78
CA THR A 101 -2.19 -18.98 11.03
C THR A 101 -1.69 -17.75 11.76
N PHE A 102 -0.90 -16.92 11.06
CA PHE A 102 -0.43 -15.64 11.56
C PHE A 102 -1.15 -14.51 10.81
N ARG A 103 -1.63 -13.51 11.56
CA ARG A 103 -2.32 -12.32 11.04
C ARG A 103 -1.67 -11.07 11.58
N TYR A 104 -1.44 -10.09 10.71
CA TYR A 104 -0.84 -8.79 11.07
C TYR A 104 -1.06 -7.77 9.96
N PHE A 105 -0.96 -6.48 10.28
CA PHE A 105 -0.88 -5.42 9.28
C PHE A 105 0.52 -5.38 8.66
N PRO A 106 0.68 -5.53 7.32
CA PRO A 106 1.98 -5.61 6.64
C PRO A 106 2.59 -4.22 6.45
N ARG A 107 2.82 -3.50 7.55
CA ARG A 107 3.41 -2.16 7.59
C ARG A 107 4.92 -2.29 7.72
N GLY A 108 5.63 -1.87 6.68
CA GLY A 108 7.08 -1.71 6.66
C GLY A 108 7.53 -0.47 7.41
N GLN A 109 8.84 -0.23 7.40
CA GLN A 109 9.42 0.95 8.05
C GLN A 109 9.12 2.24 7.26
N GLY A 110 8.81 3.28 8.01
CA GLY A 110 8.55 4.61 7.50
C GLY A 110 7.19 4.77 6.80
N THR A 111 6.94 6.00 6.38
CA THR A 111 5.75 6.39 5.63
C THR A 111 6.15 7.02 4.31
N PHE A 112 5.17 7.23 3.45
CA PHE A 112 5.30 8.07 2.27
C PHE A 112 4.04 8.91 2.10
N THR A 113 4.22 10.13 1.58
CA THR A 113 3.11 11.00 1.24
C THR A 113 2.42 10.47 -0.02
N THR A 114 1.10 10.41 0.03
CA THR A 114 0.26 10.03 -1.12
C THR A 114 -0.97 10.93 -1.17
N GLN A 115 -1.57 11.03 -2.35
CA GLN A 115 -2.82 11.75 -2.56
C GLN A 115 -3.93 10.78 -2.97
N ARG A 116 -5.14 11.01 -2.49
CA ARG A 116 -6.34 10.22 -2.82
C ARG A 116 -7.48 11.18 -3.14
N LEU A 117 -8.29 10.83 -4.13
CA LEU A 117 -9.60 11.46 -4.34
C LEU A 117 -10.61 10.87 -3.35
N GLU A 118 -11.13 11.70 -2.46
CA GLU A 118 -12.28 11.39 -1.62
C GLU A 118 -13.54 11.81 -2.36
N LEU A 119 -14.33 10.82 -2.80
CA LEU A 119 -15.51 11.04 -3.61
C LEU A 119 -16.62 11.73 -2.81
N THR A 120 -17.25 12.74 -3.42
CA THR A 120 -18.49 13.32 -2.91
C THR A 120 -19.57 12.24 -2.97
N PRO A 121 -20.22 11.89 -1.85
CA PRO A 121 -21.24 10.86 -1.85
C PRO A 121 -22.51 11.34 -2.57
N ASN A 122 -23.28 10.40 -3.12
CA ASN A 122 -24.62 10.63 -3.67
C ASN A 122 -24.69 11.73 -4.74
N LEU A 123 -23.67 11.82 -5.61
CA LEU A 123 -23.73 12.70 -6.79
C LEU A 123 -24.82 12.22 -7.75
N GLU A 124 -25.72 13.12 -8.11
CA GLU A 124 -26.82 12.87 -9.05
C GLU A 124 -27.00 14.06 -10.00
N GLY A 125 -27.77 13.87 -11.07
CA GLY A 125 -28.15 14.93 -12.01
C GLY A 125 -26.95 15.67 -12.62
N GLU A 126 -27.03 17.00 -12.61
CA GLU A 126 -26.02 17.89 -13.20
C GLU A 126 -24.64 17.77 -12.50
N PRO A 127 -24.53 17.74 -11.16
CA PRO A 127 -23.26 17.46 -10.47
C PRO A 127 -22.58 16.16 -10.91
N LEU A 128 -23.34 15.07 -11.11
CA LEU A 128 -22.79 13.82 -11.61
C LEU A 128 -22.30 13.97 -13.06
N ALA A 129 -23.08 14.63 -13.92
CA ALA A 129 -22.69 14.88 -15.30
C ALA A 129 -21.40 15.72 -15.39
N GLN A 130 -21.25 16.73 -14.54
CA GLN A 130 -20.03 17.55 -14.44
C GLN A 130 -18.85 16.72 -13.96
N CYS A 131 -19.04 15.89 -12.94
CA CYS A 131 -17.99 14.99 -12.46
C CYS A 131 -17.49 14.05 -13.58
N MET A 132 -18.40 13.41 -14.32
CA MET A 132 -17.99 12.51 -15.40
C MET A 132 -17.16 13.23 -16.48
N ARG A 133 -17.50 14.49 -16.81
CA ARG A 133 -16.71 15.31 -17.74
C ARG A 133 -15.32 15.61 -17.18
N ALA A 134 -15.21 15.93 -15.89
CA ALA A 134 -13.93 16.23 -15.24
C ALA A 134 -12.97 15.03 -15.20
N ILE A 135 -13.50 13.80 -15.07
CA ILE A 135 -12.68 12.57 -15.03
C ILE A 135 -12.36 12.04 -16.43
N ALA A 136 -13.27 12.20 -17.40
CA ALA A 136 -13.13 11.60 -18.73
C ALA A 136 -12.00 12.21 -19.59
N GLY A 137 -11.61 13.47 -19.31
CA GLY A 137 -10.60 14.20 -20.09
C GLY A 137 -11.15 14.80 -21.38
#